data_AF-A0AA42U7T4-F1
#
_entry.id   AF-A0AA42U7T4-F1
#
_cell.length_a   1.000
_cell.length_b   1.000
_cell.length_c   1.000
_cell.angle_alpha   90.00
_cell.angle_beta   90.00
_cell.angle_gamma   90.00
#
_symmetry.space_group_name_H-M   'P 1'
#
loop_
_entity.id
_entity.type
_entity.pdbx_description
1 polymer ?
#
loop_
_entity_poly.entity_id
_entity_poly.type
_entity_poly.pdbx_seq_one_letter_code
_entity_poly.pdbx_strand_id
1 'polypeptide(L)'
;MKVYKYRYGSKRDLVSLEQDYFYAPHPSKLNDPCENLFDVAGIEQTLAQLASMSSVPTKMLSESFFTLFTQIQENVGIYSLSKTVIDELLWAYYANSHTGFCIE
;
A
#
# COMPACT_ATOMS: atom_id res chain seq x y z
N MET A 1 7.38 -15.79 12.76
CA MET A 1 7.81 -15.78 11.34
C MET A 1 8.56 -14.47 11.14
N LYS A 2 9.79 -14.52 10.62
CA LYS A 2 10.60 -13.32 10.35
C LYS A 2 10.13 -12.68 9.04
N VAL A 3 10.12 -11.36 9.00
CA VAL A 3 9.80 -10.55 7.82
C VAL A 3 10.85 -9.47 7.67
N TYR A 4 11.00 -8.93 6.48
CA TYR A 4 12.17 -8.14 6.11
C TYR A 4 11.77 -6.90 5.34
N LYS A 5 12.41 -5.77 5.67
CA LYS A 5 12.24 -4.50 4.98
C LYS A 5 13.57 -4.03 4.38
N TYR A 6 13.52 -3.71 3.10
CA TYR A 6 14.65 -3.22 2.32
C TYR A 6 14.74 -1.70 2.46
N ARG A 7 15.95 -1.20 2.72
CA ARG A 7 16.23 0.22 2.92
C ARG A 7 17.45 0.63 2.12
N TYR A 8 17.33 1.77 1.42
CA TYR A 8 18.46 2.45 0.79
C TYR A 8 19.45 2.97 1.85
N GLY A 9 18.96 3.49 2.98
CA GLY A 9 19.79 4.21 3.95
C GLY A 9 19.71 5.72 3.79
N SER A 10 18.55 6.21 3.37
CA SER A 10 18.24 7.63 3.36
C SER A 10 18.23 8.21 4.78
N LYS A 11 18.31 9.54 4.91
CA LYS A 11 18.17 10.23 6.21
C LYS A 11 16.93 9.78 6.98
N ARG A 12 15.80 9.60 6.27
CA ARG A 12 14.56 9.11 6.85
C ARG A 12 14.70 7.69 7.41
N ASP A 13 15.37 6.80 6.69
CA ASP A 13 15.55 5.41 7.14
C ASP A 13 16.39 5.38 8.43
N LEU A 14 17.47 6.15 8.49
CA LEU A 14 18.31 6.25 9.70
C LEU A 14 17.56 6.86 10.89
N VAL A 15 16.83 7.96 10.67
CA VAL A 15 16.00 8.58 11.72
C VAL A 15 14.91 7.62 12.19
N SER A 16 14.28 6.86 11.30
CA SER A 16 13.25 5.88 11.68
C SER A 16 13.78 4.75 12.56
N LEU A 17 15.04 4.34 12.33
CA LEU A 17 15.72 3.37 13.18
C LEU A 17 16.14 3.96 14.52
N GLU A 18 16.69 5.18 14.51
CA GLU A 18 17.11 5.88 15.74
C GLU A 18 15.93 6.16 16.67
N GLN A 19 14.79 6.56 16.09
CA GLN A 19 13.59 6.95 16.82
C GLN A 19 12.58 5.81 16.99
N ASP A 20 12.93 4.59 16.59
CA ASP A 20 12.10 3.38 16.71
C ASP A 20 10.66 3.53 16.20
N TYR A 21 10.51 3.95 14.94
CA TYR A 21 9.20 4.02 14.29
C TYR A 21 9.22 3.48 12.86
N PHE A 22 8.06 3.01 12.40
CA PHE A 22 7.88 2.62 11.01
C PHE A 22 7.38 3.78 10.16
N TYR A 23 8.05 4.00 9.03
CA TYR A 23 7.58 4.92 8.01
C TYR A 23 6.85 4.18 6.89
N ALA A 24 5.55 4.41 6.80
CA ALA A 24 4.69 3.96 5.71
C ALA A 24 4.39 5.16 4.78
N PRO A 25 5.03 5.28 3.60
CA PRO A 25 4.72 6.35 2.66
C PRO A 25 3.28 6.28 2.15
N HIS A 26 2.69 7.44 1.89
CA HIS A 26 1.49 7.55 1.06
C HIS A 26 1.73 6.88 -0.31
N PRO A 27 0.74 6.20 -0.91
CA PRO A 27 0.92 5.45 -2.15
C PRO A 27 1.53 6.24 -3.31
N SER A 28 1.24 7.54 -3.40
CA SER A 28 1.83 8.45 -4.42
C SER A 28 3.35 8.64 -4.30
N LYS A 29 3.98 8.17 -3.22
CA LYS A 29 5.42 8.26 -2.96
C LYS A 29 6.12 6.90 -3.06
N LEU A 30 5.42 5.87 -3.55
CA LEU A 30 5.98 4.54 -3.76
C LEU A 30 6.83 4.48 -5.03
N ASN A 31 7.88 3.68 -4.99
CA ASN A 31 8.81 3.49 -6.11
C ASN A 31 8.32 2.40 -7.07
N ASP A 32 7.55 1.43 -6.58
CA ASP A 32 6.95 0.38 -7.39
C ASP A 32 5.60 0.88 -7.97
N PRO A 33 5.48 1.02 -9.30
CA PRO A 33 4.24 1.47 -9.94
C PRO A 33 3.06 0.52 -9.73
N CYS A 34 3.32 -0.73 -9.32
CA CYS A 34 2.31 -1.76 -9.14
C CYS A 34 1.85 -1.93 -7.67
N GLU A 35 2.54 -1.32 -6.69
CA GLU A 35 2.32 -1.61 -5.26
C GLU A 35 0.96 -1.10 -4.71
N ASN A 36 0.28 -0.21 -5.45
CA ASN A 36 -1.06 0.27 -5.07
C ASN A 36 -2.07 0.25 -6.23
N LEU A 37 -1.98 -0.77 -7.11
CA LEU A 37 -2.99 -0.95 -8.14
C LEU A 37 -4.30 -1.43 -7.50
N PHE A 38 -5.36 -0.65 -7.67
CA PHE A 38 -6.69 -0.97 -7.16
C PHE A 38 -7.73 -0.75 -8.27
N ASP A 39 -8.49 -1.80 -8.59
CA ASP A 39 -9.54 -1.76 -9.61
C ASP A 39 -10.86 -1.25 -9.00
N VAL A 40 -11.06 0.06 -9.09
CA VAL A 40 -12.31 0.71 -8.69
C VAL A 40 -13.45 0.35 -9.64
N ALA A 41 -13.17 0.19 -10.94
CA ALA A 41 -14.18 -0.01 -11.96
C ALA A 41 -14.92 -1.35 -11.78
N GLY A 42 -14.20 -2.41 -11.43
CA GLY A 42 -14.82 -3.71 -11.11
C GLY A 42 -15.79 -3.63 -9.92
N ILE A 43 -15.45 -2.82 -8.91
CA ILE A 43 -16.31 -2.62 -7.74
C ILE A 43 -17.52 -1.78 -8.10
N GLU A 44 -17.34 -0.71 -8.87
CA GLU A 44 -18.45 0.11 -9.39
C GLU A 44 -19.45 -0.72 -10.18
N GLN A 45 -18.96 -1.60 -11.06
CA GLN A 45 -19.80 -2.51 -11.83
C GLN A 45 -20.56 -3.48 -10.91
N THR A 46 -19.88 -4.03 -9.89
CA THR A 46 -20.50 -4.95 -8.91
C THR A 46 -21.58 -4.24 -8.10
N LEU A 47 -21.34 -3.00 -7.66
CA LEU A 47 -22.32 -2.18 -6.94
C LEU A 47 -23.52 -1.84 -7.82
N ALA A 48 -23.29 -1.55 -9.11
CA ALA A 48 -24.35 -1.29 -10.08
C ALA A 48 -25.22 -2.54 -10.34
N GLN A 49 -24.60 -3.72 -10.46
CA GLN A 49 -25.32 -5.00 -10.58
C GLN A 49 -26.12 -5.32 -9.32
N LEU A 50 -25.53 -5.09 -8.13
CA LEU A 50 -26.25 -5.26 -6.87
C LEU A 50 -27.44 -4.31 -6.79
N ALA A 51 -27.28 -3.06 -7.21
CA ALA A 51 -28.35 -2.07 -7.26
C ALA A 51 -29.49 -2.48 -8.20
N SER A 52 -29.19 -3.12 -9.33
CA SER A 52 -30.21 -3.55 -10.30
C SER A 52 -30.95 -4.82 -9.86
N MET A 53 -30.31 -5.69 -9.08
CA MET A 53 -30.92 -6.93 -8.56
C MET A 53 -31.63 -6.75 -7.22
N SER A 54 -31.26 -5.72 -6.45
CA SER A 54 -31.76 -5.48 -5.10
C SER A 54 -33.13 -4.80 -5.10
N SER A 55 -34.05 -5.30 -4.26
CA SER A 55 -35.29 -4.59 -3.93
C SER A 55 -35.10 -3.48 -2.88
N VAL A 56 -33.90 -3.38 -2.31
CA VAL A 56 -33.51 -2.42 -1.27
C VAL A 56 -32.68 -1.29 -1.90
N PRO A 57 -32.88 -0.03 -1.49
CA PRO A 57 -32.04 1.09 -1.93
C PRO A 57 -30.55 0.87 -1.58
N THR A 58 -29.70 0.75 -2.60
CA THR A 58 -28.24 0.54 -2.43
C THR A 58 -27.43 1.82 -2.48
N LYS A 59 -28.04 2.98 -2.73
CA LYS A 59 -27.36 4.28 -2.86
C LYS A 59 -26.44 4.59 -1.66
N MET A 60 -26.96 4.41 -0.44
CA MET A 60 -26.21 4.64 0.80
C MET A 60 -24.98 3.73 0.91
N LEU A 61 -25.07 2.49 0.41
CA LEU A 61 -23.95 1.55 0.41
C LEU A 61 -22.85 2.05 -0.53
N SER A 62 -23.20 2.46 -1.75
CA SER A 62 -22.23 3.02 -2.70
C SER A 62 -21.56 4.28 -2.15
N GLU A 63 -22.32 5.22 -1.60
CA GLU A 63 -21.78 6.45 -0.99
C GLU A 63 -20.85 6.15 0.19
N SER A 64 -21.23 5.21 1.06
CA SER A 64 -20.40 4.78 2.19
C SER A 64 -19.10 4.12 1.73
N PHE A 65 -19.18 3.29 0.68
CA PHE A 65 -18.02 2.64 0.09
C PHE A 65 -17.03 3.67 -0.47
N PHE A 66 -17.49 4.62 -1.29
CA PHE A 66 -16.61 5.64 -1.85
C PHE A 66 -16.03 6.56 -0.78
N THR A 67 -16.80 6.90 0.24
CA THR A 67 -16.31 7.68 1.38
C THR A 67 -15.17 6.95 2.09
N LEU A 68 -15.35 5.66 2.40
CA LEU A 68 -14.32 4.82 2.99
C LEU A 68 -13.09 4.71 2.08
N PHE A 69 -13.32 4.51 0.78
CA PHE A 69 -12.25 4.38 -0.21
C PHE A 69 -11.38 5.64 -0.29
N THR A 70 -11.99 6.82 -0.37
CA THR A 70 -11.28 8.10 -0.36
C THR A 70 -10.49 8.28 0.95
N GLN A 71 -11.10 7.94 2.10
CA GLN A 71 -10.40 8.01 3.39
C GLN A 71 -9.18 7.09 3.44
N ILE A 72 -9.26 5.88 2.90
CA ILE A 72 -8.13 4.96 2.83
C ILE A 72 -7.04 5.53 1.91
N GLN A 73 -7.40 5.98 0.72
CA GLN A 73 -6.42 6.52 -0.23
C GLN A 73 -5.65 7.71 0.33
N GLU A 74 -6.32 8.61 1.03
CA GLU A 74 -5.70 9.84 1.53
C GLU A 74 -4.86 9.63 2.80
N ASN A 75 -5.26 8.67 3.66
CA ASN A 75 -4.74 8.59 5.02
C ASN A 75 -3.91 7.33 5.32
N VAL A 76 -3.93 6.32 4.42
CA VAL A 76 -3.22 5.06 4.66
C VAL A 76 -1.93 5.01 3.85
N GLY A 77 -0.81 4.80 4.54
CA GLY A 77 0.47 4.49 3.93
C GLY A 77 0.68 2.99 3.75
N ILE A 78 1.55 2.61 2.80
CA ILE A 78 1.88 1.21 2.53
C ILE A 78 3.25 0.86 3.13
N TYR A 79 3.31 -0.27 3.85
CA TYR A 79 4.53 -0.80 4.44
C TYR A 79 4.80 -2.23 3.95
N SER A 80 5.43 -2.34 2.79
CA SER A 80 5.72 -3.62 2.14
C SER A 80 6.86 -4.39 2.82
N LEU A 81 6.65 -5.68 3.06
CA LEU A 81 7.55 -6.59 3.75
C LEU A 81 7.75 -7.87 2.95
N SER A 82 8.91 -8.51 3.10
CA SER A 82 9.20 -9.81 2.48
C SER A 82 9.47 -10.89 3.51
N LYS A 83 9.29 -12.16 3.12
CA LYS A 83 9.71 -13.31 3.95
C LYS A 83 11.17 -13.69 3.72
N THR A 84 11.85 -13.06 2.76
CA THR A 84 13.26 -13.30 2.43
C THR A 84 14.02 -11.99 2.38
N VAL A 85 15.35 -12.04 2.59
CA VAL A 85 16.28 -10.89 2.47
C VAL A 85 16.91 -10.76 1.08
N ILE A 86 16.65 -11.72 0.18
CA ILE A 86 17.24 -11.79 -1.17
C ILE A 86 16.19 -11.59 -2.29
N ASP A 87 15.11 -10.87 -2.01
CA ASP A 87 14.11 -10.54 -3.02
C ASP A 87 14.66 -9.48 -3.99
N GLU A 88 14.98 -9.89 -5.22
CA GLU A 88 15.62 -9.04 -6.21
C GLU A 88 14.77 -7.81 -6.58
N LEU A 89 13.45 -7.97 -6.68
CA LEU A 89 12.54 -6.88 -7.04
C LEU A 89 12.48 -5.86 -5.91
N LEU A 90 12.40 -6.31 -4.65
CA LEU A 90 12.39 -5.37 -3.52
C LEU A 90 13.74 -4.68 -3.32
N TRP A 91 14.85 -5.36 -3.61
CA TRP A 91 16.17 -4.72 -3.69
C TRP A 91 16.24 -3.66 -4.79
N ALA A 92 15.59 -3.87 -5.94
CA ALA A 92 15.55 -2.90 -7.02
C ALA A 92 14.68 -1.67 -6.67
N TYR A 93 13.48 -1.88 -6.11
CA TYR A 93 12.51 -0.81 -5.87
C TYR A 93 12.68 -0.07 -4.54
N TYR A 94 13.08 -0.76 -3.45
CA TYR A 94 13.08 -0.18 -2.10
C TYR A 94 14.46 0.11 -1.52
N ALA A 95 15.50 -0.51 -2.07
CA ALA A 95 16.86 -0.09 -1.81
C ALA A 95 17.32 0.93 -2.87
N ASN A 96 18.62 1.14 -3.02
CA ASN A 96 19.18 1.95 -4.09
C ASN A 96 19.80 1.06 -5.14
N SER A 97 18.93 0.46 -5.96
CA SER A 97 19.29 -0.46 -7.04
C SER A 97 20.23 -1.57 -6.54
N HIS A 98 19.73 -2.40 -5.62
CA HIS A 98 20.46 -3.51 -4.98
C HIS A 98 21.58 -3.10 -4.01
N THR A 99 21.70 -1.82 -3.67
CA THR A 99 22.61 -1.34 -2.61
C THR A 99 21.83 -0.78 -1.44
N GLY A 100 22.16 -1.20 -0.21
CA GLY A 100 21.50 -0.76 1.01
C GLY A 100 21.62 -1.78 2.13
N PHE A 101 20.62 -1.84 2.98
CA PHE A 101 20.53 -2.84 4.06
C PHE A 101 19.10 -3.35 4.23
N CYS A 102 19.00 -4.45 4.97
CA CYS A 102 17.73 -5.07 5.30
C CYS A 102 17.55 -5.08 6.82
N ILE A 103 16.32 -4.82 7.27
CA ILE A 103 15.93 -4.90 8.70
C ILE A 103 14.86 -5.96 8.88
N GLU A 104 14.90 -6.64 10.03
CA GLU A 104 13.95 -7.68 10.44
C GLU A 104 12.88 -7.09 11.38
#